data_AF-A0A7T8KD94-F1
#
_entry.id   AF-A0A7T8KD94-F1
#
_cell.length_a   1.000
_cell.length_b   1.000
_cell.length_c   1.000
_cell.angle_alpha   90.00
_cell.angle_beta   90.00
_cell.angle_gamma   90.00
#
_symmetry.space_group_name_H-M   'P 1'
#
loop_
_entity.id
_entity.type
_entity.pdbx_description
1 polymer ?
#
loop_
_entity_poly.entity_id
_entity_poly.type
_entity_poly.pdbx_seq_one_letter_code
_entity_poly.pdbx_strand_id
1 'polypeptide(L)' 'QMVKCNPKNGKYMAVCLLYRGDVVPKDVNSAIAGIKSNRAIQFVDWCPTGFKVTESTET' A
#
# COMPACT_ATOMS: atom_id res chain seq x y z
N GLN A 1 12.20 -7.15 -0.60
CA GLN A 1 11.37 -7.59 0.56
C GLN A 1 12.30 -8.10 1.64
N MET A 2 11.95 -7.91 2.91
CA MET A 2 12.80 -8.30 4.05
C MET A 2 12.75 -9.81 4.38
N VAL A 3 11.88 -10.55 3.70
CA VAL A 3 11.76 -12.01 3.79
C VAL A 3 11.82 -12.58 2.37
N LYS A 4 12.47 -13.74 2.21
CA LYS A 4 12.50 -14.48 0.94
C LYS A 4 11.16 -15.19 0.75
N CYS A 5 10.25 -14.58 -0.01
CA CYS A 5 9.00 -15.17 -0.45
C CYS A 5 8.60 -14.57 -1.81
N ASN A 6 7.78 -15.30 -2.58
CA ASN A 6 7.17 -14.73 -3.79
C ASN A 6 5.75 -14.24 -3.47
N PRO A 7 5.53 -12.91 -3.33
CA PRO A 7 4.24 -12.35 -2.96
C PRO A 7 3.17 -12.50 -4.06
N LYS A 8 3.56 -12.83 -5.31
CA LYS A 8 2.61 -13.10 -6.39
C LYS A 8 1.85 -14.41 -6.22
N ASN A 9 2.39 -15.34 -5.42
CA ASN A 9 1.77 -16.63 -5.16
C ASN A 9 0.74 -16.57 -4.02
N GLY A 10 0.44 -15.38 -3.48
CA GLY A 10 -0.49 -15.21 -2.37
C GLY A 10 -1.36 -13.96 -2.53
N LYS A 11 -2.32 -13.81 -1.61
CA LYS A 11 -3.17 -12.63 -1.49
C LYS A 11 -2.72 -11.78 -0.31
N TYR A 12 -2.82 -10.46 -0.44
CA TYR A 12 -2.54 -9.50 0.62
C TYR A 12 -3.70 -9.46 1.61
N MET A 13 -3.39 -9.53 2.90
CA MET A 13 -4.37 -9.38 3.99
C MET A 13 -4.50 -7.93 4.45
N ALA A 14 -3.38 -7.22 4.50
CA ALA A 14 -3.32 -5.80 4.83
C ALA A 14 -2.04 -5.20 4.22
N VAL A 15 -2.09 -3.92 3.90
CA VAL A 15 -0.97 -3.10 3.46
C VAL A 15 -0.93 -1.84 4.30
N CYS A 16 0.21 -1.53 4.90
CA CYS A 16 0.46 -0.27 5.58
C CYS A 16 1.52 0.51 4.81
N LEU A 17 1.19 1.73 4.39
CA LEU A 17 2.12 2.68 3.77
C LEU A 17 2.49 3.74 4.81
N LEU A 18 3.77 3.80 5.15
CA LEU A 18 4.35 4.71 6.14
C LEU A 18 5.22 5.71 5.39
N TYR A 19 4.78 6.96 5.34
CA TYR A 19 5.53 8.05 4.72
C TYR A 19 6.19 8.91 5.79
N ARG A 20 7.43 9.32 5.54
CA ARG A 20 8.19 10.28 6.37
C ARG A 20 8.60 11.47 5.52
N GLY A 21 8.53 12.67 6.10
CA GLY A 21 8.87 13.93 5.44
C GLY A 21 7.65 14.66 4.88
N ASP A 22 7.89 15.71 4.09
CA ASP A 22 6.86 16.53 3.45
C ASP A 22 6.27 15.76 2.25
N VAL A 23 5.24 14.96 2.52
CA VAL A 23 4.59 14.10 1.52
C VAL A 23 3.14 14.55 1.37
N VAL A 24 2.84 15.22 0.26
CA VAL A 24 1.49 15.72 0.02
C VAL A 24 0.48 14.56 -0.10
N PRO A 25 -0.62 14.54 0.68
CA PRO A 25 -1.60 13.45 0.66
C PRO A 25 -2.20 13.15 -0.72
N LYS A 26 -2.28 14.15 -1.60
CA LYS A 26 -2.73 14.01 -2.98
C LYS A 26 -1.86 13.06 -3.79
N ASP A 27 -0.55 13.12 -3.59
CA ASP A 27 0.41 12.30 -4.34
C ASP A 27 0.36 10.86 -3.85
N VAL A 28 0.15 10.68 -2.53
CA VAL A 28 -0.09 9.36 -1.94
C VAL A 28 -1.34 8.70 -2.51
N ASN A 29 -2.45 9.43 -2.60
CA ASN A 29 -3.68 8.92 -3.20
C ASN A 29 -3.50 8.56 -4.68
N SER A 30 -2.77 9.39 -5.44
CA SER A 30 -2.45 9.13 -6.85
C SER A 30 -1.61 7.87 -7.01
N ALA A 31 -0.59 7.68 -6.16
CA ALA A 31 0.24 6.49 -6.15
C ALA A 31 -0.56 5.22 -5.82
N ILE A 32 -1.45 5.28 -4.81
CA ILE A 32 -2.33 4.16 -4.44
C ILE A 32 -3.27 3.80 -5.59
N ALA A 33 -3.82 4.79 -6.29
CA ALA A 33 -4.66 4.55 -7.47
C ALA A 33 -3.88 3.83 -8.59
N GLY A 34 -2.62 4.23 -8.83
CA GLY A 34 -1.73 3.54 -9.77
C GLY A 34 -1.42 2.09 -9.38
N ILE A 35 -1.21 1.83 -8.08
CA ILE A 35 -0.98 0.46 -7.57
C ILE A 35 -2.23 -0.40 -7.76
N LYS A 36 -3.42 0.14 -7.48
CA LYS A 36 -4.70 -0.55 -7.67
C LYS A 36 -4.97 -0.89 -9.13
N SER A 37 -4.63 0.01 -10.07
CA SER A 37 -4.88 -0.22 -11.50
C SER A 37 -3.99 -1.30 -12.10
N ASN A 38 -2.76 -1.43 -11.61
CA ASN A 38 -1.75 -2.35 -12.16
C ASN A 38 -2.02 -3.83 -11.79
N ARG A 39 -3.05 -4.13 -10.99
CA ARG A 39 -3.48 -5.48 -10.55
C ARG A 39 -2.39 -6.40 -9.97
N ALA A 40 -1.21 -5.85 -9.68
CA ALA A 40 -0.09 -6.59 -9.11
C ALA A 40 -0.33 -7.02 -7.65
N ILE A 41 -1.33 -6.43 -7.00
CA ILE A 41 -1.72 -6.68 -5.62
C ILE A 41 -3.16 -7.21 -5.63
N GLN A 42 -3.34 -8.46 -5.23
CA GLN A 42 -4.64 -9.08 -5.02
C GLN A 42 -4.90 -9.19 -3.52
N PHE A 43 -6.00 -8.61 -3.04
CA PHE A 43 -6.41 -8.75 -1.64
C PHE A 43 -7.26 -10.00 -1.43
N VAL A 44 -7.30 -10.46 -0.19
CA VAL A 44 -8.27 -11.45 0.29
C VAL A 44 -9.70 -10.90 0.21
N ASP A 45 -10.67 -11.80 0.02
CA ASP A 45 -12.04 -11.41 -0.38
C ASP A 45 -12.78 -10.65 0.73
N TRP A 46 -12.37 -10.83 1.99
CA TRP A 46 -12.88 -10.08 3.14
C TRP A 46 -12.20 -8.71 3.37
N CYS A 47 -11.25 -8.32 2.52
CA CYS A 47 -10.51 -7.06 2.64
C CYS A 47 -10.63 -6.18 1.36
N PRO A 48 -11.75 -5.47 1.16
CA PRO A 48 -11.98 -4.67 -0.04
C PRO A 48 -11.14 -3.37 -0.08
N THR A 49 -10.69 -2.87 1.07
CA THR A 49 -9.97 -1.59 1.22
C THR A 49 -8.69 -1.74 2.06
N GLY A 50 -7.89 -2.76 1.80
CA GLY A 50 -6.75 -3.15 2.65
C GLY A 50 -5.54 -2.22 2.72
N PHE A 51 -5.65 -0.94 2.34
CA PHE A 51 -4.57 0.04 2.46
C PHE A 51 -4.79 0.95 3.67
N LYS A 52 -3.87 0.88 4.63
CA LYS A 52 -3.71 1.88 5.69
C LYS A 52 -2.58 2.84 5.30
N VAL A 53 -2.81 4.13 5.45
CA VAL A 53 -1.83 5.18 5.15
C VAL A 53 -1.55 5.95 6.42
N THR A 54 -0.29 6.21 6.70
CA THR A 54 0.13 7.07 7.81
C THR A 54 1.28 7.93 7.33
N GLU A 55 1.15 9.23 7.57
CA GLU A 55 2.15 10.24 7.28
C GLU A 55 2.65 10.79 8.62
N SER A 56 3.97 10.86 8.79
CA SER A 56 4.58 11.58 9.90
C SER A 56 5.35 12.77 9.34
N THR A 57 4.79 13.96 9.55
CA THR A 57 5.48 15.22 9.32
C THR A 57 6.37 15.50 10.54
N GLU A 58 7.69 15.47 10.36
CA GLU A 58 8.60 16.05 11.34
C GLU A 58 8.55 17.56 11.14
N THR A 59 7.90 18.27 12.08
CA THR A 59 8.05 19.72 12.24
C THR A 59 9.16 19.97 13.25
#